data_AF-A0A971BKK0-F1
#
_entry.id   AF-A0A971BKK0-F1
#
_cell.length_a   1.000
_cell.length_b   1.000
_cell.length_c   1.000
_cell.angle_alpha   90.00
_cell.angle_beta   90.00
_cell.angle_gamma   90.00
#
_symmetry.space_group_name_H-M   'P 1'
#
loop_
_entity.id
_entity.type
_entity.pdbx_description
1 polymer ?
#
loop_
_entity_poly.entity_id
_entity_poly.type
_entity_poly.pdbx_seq_one_letter_code
_entity_poly.pdbx_strand_id
1 'polypeptide(L)'
;ARKIVELRELGLPATSNNAADIIEFLDAFVSLNRDILPCEKTTNFIGWQGKDGFLIGEEPHGNCDVAFFSDNKGEMQFVDSFGKKGTFEEWKNVIEKVRHFPAIMGALYAALGTPLLKILNINGFTYELAGRTSRGKTTGLRIAVSVWGNPNENSSEGDDDKTQDSLIHSWSGTRVFFERTASLLNGIPLFVDDTKTCKNPQTLADILYMIGNGRAKGRGNITGIDQTKSIRTILLSTAETPSILATHDGGTRGRLLEVTVDPFTPKKGDEIFAIIDGREVDDLNFAVQDNYGWAGPVFVDYILANEKNWPDWQREWREIQGQFAYSASNDGGSEVSGRLAKYAALITITGRLAHEALGFEWDYNDPMMHLWPIVTAESADPTGEQDCLDIGKEIHHAVCH
;
A
#
# COMPACT_ATOMS: atom_id res chain seq x y z
N ALA A 1 14.04 36.42 -11.42
CA ALA A 1 13.23 37.03 -12.49
C ALA A 1 12.37 36.04 -13.28
N ARG A 2 12.92 35.00 -13.93
CA ARG A 2 12.11 34.13 -14.82
C ARG A 2 10.95 33.41 -14.10
N LYS A 3 11.23 32.80 -12.94
CA LYS A 3 10.21 32.10 -12.12
C LYS A 3 9.14 33.03 -11.52
N ILE A 4 9.44 34.31 -11.26
CA ILE A 4 8.43 35.22 -10.69
C ILE A 4 7.39 35.66 -11.73
N VAL A 5 7.76 35.65 -13.01
CA VAL A 5 6.83 35.93 -14.12
C VAL A 5 5.81 34.80 -14.29
N GLU A 6 6.17 33.56 -13.94
CA GLU A 6 5.26 32.40 -13.97
C GLU A 6 4.10 32.57 -12.96
N LEU A 7 4.30 33.34 -11.87
CA LEU A 7 3.25 33.65 -10.89
C LEU A 7 2.12 34.52 -11.46
N ARG A 8 2.25 35.03 -12.69
CA ARG A 8 1.14 35.68 -13.41
C ARG A 8 -0.06 34.76 -13.60
N GLU A 9 0.18 33.46 -13.74
CA GLU A 9 -0.88 32.45 -13.82
C GLU A 9 -1.69 32.35 -12.52
N LEU A 10 -1.09 32.76 -11.39
CA LEU A 10 -1.72 32.81 -10.07
C LEU A 10 -2.28 34.21 -9.72
N GLY A 11 -2.33 35.12 -10.71
CA GLY A 11 -2.90 36.46 -10.55
C GLY A 11 -1.92 37.55 -10.08
N LEU A 12 -0.65 37.23 -9.87
CA LEU A 12 0.37 38.24 -9.55
C LEU A 12 0.70 39.06 -10.81
N PRO A 13 0.64 40.41 -10.82
CA PRO A 13 0.93 41.23 -12.01
C PRO A 13 2.43 41.33 -12.32
N ALA A 14 3.14 40.19 -12.34
CA ALA A 14 4.54 40.08 -12.66
C ALA A 14 4.77 39.99 -14.17
N THR A 15 5.72 40.79 -14.65
CA THR A 15 6.16 40.89 -16.06
C THR A 15 7.69 40.89 -16.09
N SER A 16 8.28 40.71 -17.26
CA SER A 16 9.73 40.83 -17.43
C SER A 16 10.28 42.20 -16.99
N ASN A 17 9.44 43.25 -17.08
CA ASN A 17 9.86 44.63 -16.85
C ASN A 17 9.85 45.03 -15.37
N ASN A 18 9.01 44.40 -14.54
CA ASN A 18 8.88 44.71 -13.10
C ASN A 18 9.32 43.55 -12.20
N ALA A 19 9.82 42.44 -12.76
CA ALA A 19 10.22 41.27 -11.99
C ALA A 19 11.29 41.56 -10.93
N ALA A 20 12.24 42.48 -11.22
CA ALA A 20 13.26 42.87 -10.25
C ALA A 20 12.66 43.62 -9.07
N ASP A 21 11.84 44.64 -9.36
CA ASP A 21 11.18 45.47 -8.34
C ASP A 21 10.24 44.64 -7.44
N ILE A 22 9.51 43.68 -8.01
CA ILE A 22 8.66 42.76 -7.23
C ILE A 22 9.50 41.87 -6.32
N ILE A 23 10.64 41.34 -6.81
CA ILE A 23 11.53 40.52 -5.98
C ILE A 23 12.07 41.35 -4.82
N GLU A 24 12.53 42.57 -5.08
CA GLU A 24 13.03 43.49 -4.05
C GLU A 24 11.94 43.83 -3.03
N PHE A 25 10.72 44.12 -3.50
CA PHE A 25 9.57 44.33 -2.63
C PHE A 25 9.26 43.11 -1.75
N LEU A 26 9.20 41.90 -2.33
CA LEU A 26 8.89 40.69 -1.57
C LEU A 26 9.98 40.39 -0.54
N ASP A 27 11.25 40.60 -0.87
CA ASP A 27 12.37 40.40 0.06
C ASP A 27 12.32 41.40 1.23
N ALA A 28 12.06 42.68 0.92
CA ALA A 28 11.85 43.71 1.93
C ALA A 28 10.61 43.42 2.80
N PHE A 29 9.51 42.99 2.18
CA PHE A 29 8.27 42.62 2.88
C PHE A 29 8.50 41.44 3.83
N VAL A 30 9.12 40.35 3.36
CA VAL A 30 9.42 39.18 4.20
C VAL A 30 10.39 39.56 5.33
N SER A 31 11.39 40.41 5.05
CA SER A 31 12.36 40.84 6.05
C SER A 31 11.74 41.71 7.14
N LEU A 32 10.88 42.68 6.78
CA LEU A 32 10.20 43.57 7.72
C LEU A 32 9.12 42.85 8.55
N ASN A 33 8.53 41.80 8.00
CA ASN A 33 7.42 41.08 8.62
C ASN A 33 7.83 39.69 9.14
N ARG A 34 9.14 39.39 9.24
CA ARG A 34 9.63 38.06 9.63
C ARG A 34 9.03 37.56 10.95
N ASP A 35 8.85 38.45 11.92
CA ASP A 35 8.36 38.09 13.26
C ASP A 35 6.83 37.91 13.32
N ILE A 36 6.10 38.32 12.27
CA ILE A 36 4.64 38.25 12.21
C ILE A 36 4.14 37.29 11.13
N LEU A 37 4.97 36.94 10.14
CA LEU A 37 4.61 35.99 9.11
C LEU A 37 4.50 34.58 9.71
N PRO A 38 3.37 33.89 9.53
CA PRO A 38 3.25 32.52 10.00
C PRO A 38 4.31 31.67 9.30
N CYS A 39 5.09 30.94 10.10
CA CYS A 39 6.04 29.95 9.60
C CYS A 39 5.48 28.58 9.91
N GLU A 40 5.20 27.81 8.86
CA GLU A 40 4.81 26.42 8.96
C GLU A 40 5.98 25.54 8.53
N LYS A 41 6.17 24.43 9.23
CA LYS A 41 7.10 23.39 8.77
C LYS A 41 6.40 22.60 7.68
N THR A 42 7.11 22.29 6.61
CA THR A 42 6.56 21.52 5.51
C THR A 42 7.33 20.22 5.29
N THR A 43 6.64 19.26 4.68
CA THR A 43 7.19 17.98 4.24
C THR A 43 6.77 17.70 2.81
N ASN A 44 7.59 16.94 2.06
CA ASN A 44 7.32 16.54 0.68
C ASN A 44 7.02 15.03 0.56
N PHE A 45 6.59 14.41 1.64
CA PHE A 45 6.12 13.03 1.70
C PHE A 45 5.06 12.89 2.79
N ILE A 46 4.16 11.92 2.61
CA ILE A 46 3.13 11.55 3.57
C ILE A 46 3.51 10.26 4.31
N GLY A 47 2.76 9.95 5.36
CA GLY A 47 3.05 8.88 6.31
C GLY A 47 3.86 9.37 7.51
N TRP A 48 4.80 8.57 8.01
CA TRP A 48 5.54 8.83 9.24
C TRP A 48 6.34 10.15 9.22
N GLN A 49 6.01 11.07 10.12
CA GLN A 49 6.73 12.32 10.38
C GLN A 49 7.43 12.22 11.75
N GLY A 50 8.76 12.19 11.75
CA GLY A 50 9.51 12.04 13.00
C GLY A 50 9.28 10.69 13.69
N LYS A 51 9.14 10.68 15.02
CA LYS A 51 9.01 9.45 15.83
C LYS A 51 7.55 8.99 15.94
N ASP A 52 6.66 9.91 16.24
CA ASP A 52 5.29 9.73 16.75
C ASP A 52 4.27 10.66 16.05
N GLY A 53 4.63 11.21 14.89
CA GLY A 53 3.72 11.90 13.98
C GLY A 53 3.47 11.08 12.72
N PHE A 54 2.28 11.23 12.14
CA PHE A 54 1.90 10.60 10.86
C PHE A 54 1.01 11.57 10.07
N LEU A 55 1.15 11.60 8.74
CA LEU A 55 0.39 12.47 7.85
C LEU A 55 -0.36 11.63 6.82
N ILE A 56 -1.68 11.74 6.72
CA ILE A 56 -2.52 11.00 5.75
C ILE A 56 -3.20 12.02 4.85
N GLY A 57 -2.85 12.05 3.56
CA GLY A 57 -3.22 13.19 2.73
C GLY A 57 -2.65 14.48 3.34
N GLU A 58 -3.54 15.41 3.70
CA GLU A 58 -3.20 16.62 4.46
C GLU A 58 -3.59 16.53 5.95
N GLU A 59 -4.15 15.41 6.43
CA GLU A 59 -4.60 15.23 7.81
C GLU A 59 -3.44 14.78 8.74
N PRO A 60 -3.02 15.59 9.73
CA PRO A 60 -1.99 15.20 10.70
C PRO A 60 -2.56 14.33 11.82
N HIS A 61 -1.79 13.31 12.23
CA HIS A 61 -2.07 12.38 13.32
C HIS A 61 -0.91 12.32 14.32
N GLY A 62 -1.22 12.23 15.61
CA GLY A 62 -0.22 12.26 16.69
C GLY A 62 0.55 13.58 16.74
N ASN A 63 1.86 13.49 17.03
CA ASN A 63 2.74 14.67 17.11
C ASN A 63 3.25 15.09 15.72
N CYS A 64 2.32 15.40 14.81
CA CYS A 64 2.61 15.82 13.44
C CYS A 64 2.43 17.33 13.25
N ASP A 65 3.53 18.08 13.40
CA ASP A 65 3.60 19.54 13.20
C ASP A 65 4.26 19.88 11.85
N VAL A 66 3.71 19.31 10.78
CA VAL A 66 4.12 19.61 9.39
C VAL A 66 2.90 19.62 8.48
N ALA A 67 2.91 20.51 7.50
CA ALA A 67 1.97 20.50 6.37
C ALA A 67 2.62 19.83 5.14
N PHE A 68 1.84 19.12 4.34
CA PHE A 68 2.34 18.66 3.04
C PHE A 68 2.55 19.85 2.10
N PHE A 69 3.67 19.88 1.39
CA PHE A 69 3.91 20.85 0.34
C PHE A 69 4.81 20.26 -0.76
N SER A 70 4.36 20.38 -2.00
CA SER A 70 5.17 20.09 -3.18
C SER A 70 4.96 21.18 -4.25
N ASP A 71 6.03 21.53 -4.96
CA ASP A 71 5.95 22.36 -6.16
C ASP A 71 5.47 21.58 -7.39
N ASN A 72 5.25 20.26 -7.25
CA ASN A 72 4.75 19.38 -8.28
C ASN A 72 3.25 19.14 -8.15
N LYS A 73 2.46 19.65 -9.10
CA LYS A 73 1.00 19.46 -9.15
C LYS A 73 0.56 17.99 -9.13
N GLY A 74 1.34 17.08 -9.73
CA GLY A 74 1.01 15.65 -9.72
C GLY A 74 1.27 14.98 -8.36
N GLU A 75 2.22 15.49 -7.57
CA GLU A 75 2.40 15.04 -6.18
C GLU A 75 1.27 15.59 -5.29
N MET A 76 0.84 16.84 -5.52
CA MET A 76 -0.34 17.41 -4.84
C MET A 76 -1.61 16.62 -5.17
N GLN A 77 -1.89 16.38 -6.46
CA GLN A 77 -3.03 15.57 -6.92
C GLN A 77 -3.06 14.17 -6.26
N PHE A 78 -1.90 13.55 -6.11
CA PHE A 78 -1.79 12.26 -5.44
C PHE A 78 -2.19 12.37 -3.96
N VAL A 79 -1.72 13.39 -3.25
CA VAL A 79 -2.04 13.61 -1.84
C VAL A 79 -3.52 13.97 -1.65
N ASP A 80 -4.10 14.70 -2.60
CA ASP A 80 -5.53 15.05 -2.63
C ASP A 80 -6.44 13.82 -2.90
N SER A 81 -5.87 12.69 -3.33
CA SER A 81 -6.58 11.42 -3.53
C SER A 81 -6.98 10.72 -2.22
N PHE A 82 -6.38 11.12 -1.10
CA PHE A 82 -6.75 10.60 0.22
C PHE A 82 -7.99 11.33 0.75
N GLY A 83 -8.97 10.57 1.24
CA GLY A 83 -10.21 11.14 1.75
C GLY A 83 -11.17 10.09 2.26
N LYS A 84 -12.15 10.54 3.04
CA LYS A 84 -13.21 9.70 3.61
C LYS A 84 -14.51 9.91 2.84
N LYS A 85 -15.19 8.82 2.51
CA LYS A 85 -16.56 8.84 1.95
C LYS A 85 -17.43 7.84 2.70
N GLY A 86 -18.73 8.12 2.80
CA GLY A 86 -19.69 7.25 3.47
C GLY A 86 -19.49 7.19 4.98
N THR A 87 -19.63 6.00 5.57
CA THR A 87 -19.47 5.81 7.02
C THR A 87 -18.54 4.65 7.35
N PHE A 88 -17.90 4.72 8.51
CA PHE A 88 -17.05 3.64 9.00
C PHE A 88 -17.84 2.35 9.29
N GLU A 89 -19.08 2.47 9.77
CA GLU A 89 -19.94 1.30 10.04
C GLU A 89 -20.32 0.55 8.77
N GLU A 90 -20.74 1.27 7.72
CA GLU A 90 -21.02 0.61 6.43
C GLU A 90 -19.75 0.00 5.81
N TRP A 91 -18.58 0.65 5.98
CA TRP A 91 -17.32 0.04 5.58
C TRP A 91 -17.08 -1.29 6.33
N LYS A 92 -17.28 -1.33 7.65
CA LYS A 92 -17.16 -2.57 8.44
C LYS A 92 -18.14 -3.65 7.98
N ASN A 93 -19.38 -3.29 7.65
CA ASN A 93 -20.38 -4.23 7.11
C ASN A 93 -19.90 -4.87 5.79
N VAL A 94 -19.22 -4.11 4.93
CA VAL A 94 -18.63 -4.63 3.70
C VAL A 94 -17.49 -5.60 4.01
N ILE A 95 -16.60 -5.23 4.94
CA ILE A 95 -15.47 -6.09 5.33
C ILE A 95 -15.93 -7.38 5.99
N GLU A 96 -17.00 -7.35 6.79
CA GLU A 96 -17.56 -8.55 7.41
C GLU A 96 -17.96 -9.59 6.36
N LYS A 97 -18.57 -9.17 5.25
CA LYS A 97 -18.98 -10.09 4.16
C LYS A 97 -17.80 -10.82 3.52
N VAL A 98 -16.61 -10.23 3.55
CA VAL A 98 -15.40 -10.82 2.94
C VAL A 98 -14.46 -11.49 3.94
N ARG A 99 -14.82 -11.53 5.23
CA ARG A 99 -14.01 -12.10 6.31
C ARG A 99 -13.63 -13.57 6.10
N HIS A 100 -14.40 -14.27 5.28
CA HIS A 100 -14.21 -15.70 4.98
C HIS A 100 -13.21 -15.97 3.86
N PHE A 101 -12.71 -14.92 3.17
CA PHE A 101 -11.83 -15.03 2.00
C PHE A 101 -10.38 -14.62 2.35
N PRO A 102 -9.47 -15.58 2.58
CA PRO A 102 -8.12 -15.29 3.08
C PRO A 102 -7.31 -14.38 2.17
N ALA A 103 -7.42 -14.52 0.85
CA ALA A 103 -6.68 -13.72 -0.12
C ALA A 103 -7.04 -12.22 -0.03
N ILE A 104 -8.34 -11.91 0.15
CA ILE A 104 -8.83 -10.53 0.32
C ILE A 104 -8.44 -9.99 1.70
N MET A 105 -8.64 -10.76 2.76
CA MET A 105 -8.27 -10.33 4.12
C MET A 105 -6.76 -10.14 4.28
N GLY A 106 -5.94 -10.98 3.64
CA GLY A 106 -4.50 -10.82 3.57
C GLY A 106 -4.09 -9.52 2.88
N ALA A 107 -4.76 -9.15 1.78
CA ALA A 107 -4.54 -7.86 1.10
C ALA A 107 -4.95 -6.68 1.99
N LEU A 108 -6.11 -6.75 2.64
CA LEU A 108 -6.59 -5.71 3.55
C LEU A 108 -5.63 -5.49 4.73
N TYR A 109 -5.15 -6.57 5.36
CA TYR A 109 -4.16 -6.48 6.44
C TYR A 109 -2.77 -6.08 5.94
N ALA A 110 -2.36 -6.46 4.74
CA ALA A 110 -1.12 -5.94 4.14
C ALA A 110 -1.21 -4.41 3.93
N ALA A 111 -2.34 -3.90 3.43
CA ALA A 111 -2.56 -2.46 3.26
C ALA A 111 -2.54 -1.71 4.61
N LEU A 112 -3.29 -2.19 5.61
CA LEU A 112 -3.29 -1.65 6.98
C LEU A 112 -1.92 -1.71 7.64
N GLY A 113 -1.13 -2.75 7.38
CA GLY A 113 0.12 -3.05 8.07
C GLY A 113 1.30 -2.18 7.66
N THR A 114 1.15 -1.34 6.63
CA THR A 114 2.24 -0.52 6.10
C THR A 114 2.90 0.41 7.14
N PRO A 115 2.18 1.07 8.06
CA PRO A 115 2.79 1.85 9.14
C PRO A 115 3.68 1.01 10.06
N LEU A 116 3.36 -0.28 10.26
CA LEU A 116 4.13 -1.18 11.12
C LEU A 116 5.52 -1.51 10.55
N LEU A 117 5.79 -1.28 9.26
CA LEU A 117 7.14 -1.47 8.69
C LEU A 117 8.22 -0.71 9.46
N LYS A 118 7.92 0.52 9.92
CA LYS A 118 8.84 1.34 10.71
C LYS A 118 9.03 0.74 12.10
N ILE A 119 7.93 0.34 12.73
CA ILE A 119 7.91 -0.16 14.10
C ILE A 119 8.64 -1.51 14.17
N LEU A 120 8.36 -2.41 13.24
CA LEU A 120 8.98 -3.74 13.16
C LEU A 120 10.38 -3.71 12.55
N ASN A 121 10.81 -2.54 12.04
CA ASN A 121 12.10 -2.32 11.38
C ASN A 121 12.36 -3.31 10.24
N ILE A 122 11.36 -3.46 9.36
CA ILE A 122 11.48 -4.23 8.13
C ILE A 122 11.25 -3.35 6.91
N ASN A 123 11.88 -3.73 5.79
CA ASN A 123 11.63 -3.09 4.51
C ASN A 123 10.25 -3.48 3.98
N GLY A 124 9.80 -2.73 2.98
CA GLY A 124 8.61 -3.04 2.20
C GLY A 124 8.67 -4.41 1.51
N PHE A 125 7.56 -4.76 0.88
CA PHE A 125 7.41 -5.93 0.03
C PHE A 125 6.23 -5.74 -0.90
N THR A 126 6.03 -6.70 -1.80
CA THR A 126 4.86 -6.74 -2.67
C THR A 126 3.92 -7.84 -2.20
N TYR A 127 2.65 -7.51 -1.98
CA TYR A 127 1.56 -8.48 -1.86
C TYR A 127 0.82 -8.49 -3.20
N GLU A 128 0.86 -9.62 -3.91
CA GLU A 128 0.26 -9.71 -5.25
C GLU A 128 -0.84 -10.75 -5.29
N LEU A 129 -2.04 -10.32 -5.69
CA LEU A 129 -3.12 -11.24 -6.07
C LEU A 129 -2.86 -11.68 -7.51
N ALA A 130 -2.39 -12.91 -7.69
CA ALA A 130 -2.10 -13.50 -8.98
C ALA A 130 -3.16 -14.55 -9.36
N GLY A 131 -3.44 -14.73 -10.64
CA GLY A 131 -4.35 -15.78 -11.10
C GLY A 131 -5.18 -15.38 -12.31
N ARG A 132 -6.06 -16.25 -12.79
CA ARG A 132 -6.79 -16.05 -14.07
C ARG A 132 -7.66 -14.78 -14.08
N THR A 133 -7.90 -14.23 -15.27
CA THR A 133 -8.82 -13.09 -15.49
C THR A 133 -10.19 -13.37 -14.89
N SER A 134 -10.90 -12.31 -14.49
CA SER A 134 -12.31 -12.36 -14.06
C SER A 134 -12.58 -13.21 -12.81
N ARG A 135 -11.62 -13.26 -11.89
CA ARG A 135 -11.72 -13.96 -10.59
C ARG A 135 -11.82 -13.03 -9.38
N GLY A 136 -12.00 -11.73 -9.60
CA GLY A 136 -12.20 -10.75 -8.52
C GLY A 136 -10.93 -10.10 -7.96
N LYS A 137 -9.78 -10.19 -8.66
CA LYS A 137 -8.50 -9.63 -8.20
C LYS A 137 -8.57 -8.11 -8.00
N THR A 138 -9.08 -7.39 -8.99
CA THR A 138 -9.29 -5.94 -8.90
C THR A 138 -10.25 -5.60 -7.77
N THR A 139 -11.31 -6.40 -7.53
CA THR A 139 -12.20 -6.20 -6.38
C THR A 139 -11.48 -6.41 -5.05
N GLY A 140 -10.65 -7.45 -4.93
CA GLY A 140 -9.79 -7.65 -3.76
C GLY A 140 -8.84 -6.48 -3.51
N LEU A 141 -8.25 -5.91 -4.58
CA LEU A 141 -7.41 -4.73 -4.51
C LEU A 141 -8.23 -3.50 -4.06
N ARG A 142 -9.41 -3.26 -4.61
CA ARG A 142 -10.33 -2.17 -4.23
C ARG A 142 -10.70 -2.23 -2.75
N ILE A 143 -10.96 -3.42 -2.22
CA ILE A 143 -11.21 -3.62 -0.79
C ILE A 143 -9.98 -3.19 0.03
N ALA A 144 -8.77 -3.57 -0.38
CA ALA A 144 -7.56 -3.14 0.31
C ALA A 144 -7.30 -1.62 0.21
N VAL A 145 -7.60 -1.00 -0.94
CA VAL A 145 -7.47 0.44 -1.19
C VAL A 145 -8.42 1.24 -0.29
N SER A 146 -9.64 0.73 -0.10
CA SER A 146 -10.69 1.40 0.66
C SER A 146 -10.34 1.67 2.13
N VAL A 147 -9.31 1.00 2.65
CA VAL A 147 -8.72 1.30 3.96
C VAL A 147 -8.25 2.76 4.02
N TRP A 148 -7.64 3.26 2.93
CA TRP A 148 -6.89 4.51 2.90
C TRP A 148 -7.56 5.62 2.09
N GLY A 149 -8.38 5.30 1.09
CA GLY A 149 -9.02 6.30 0.25
C GLY A 149 -9.81 5.70 -0.91
N ASN A 150 -10.01 6.49 -1.96
CA ASN A 150 -10.95 6.16 -3.03
C ASN A 150 -10.48 4.94 -3.87
N PRO A 151 -11.25 3.84 -3.92
CA PRO A 151 -10.92 2.66 -4.71
C PRO A 151 -11.50 2.69 -6.13
N ASN A 152 -12.24 3.72 -6.54
CA ASN A 152 -12.86 3.80 -7.86
C ASN A 152 -11.86 4.30 -8.90
N GLU A 153 -11.47 3.52 -9.89
CA GLU A 153 -10.56 3.94 -10.97
C GLU A 153 -11.23 4.85 -12.01
N ASN A 154 -12.56 4.90 -12.03
CA ASN A 154 -13.32 5.72 -12.96
C ASN A 154 -13.59 7.13 -12.43
N SER A 155 -13.28 7.41 -11.16
CA SER A 155 -13.37 8.78 -10.64
C SER A 155 -12.34 9.64 -11.34
N SER A 156 -12.84 10.56 -12.16
CA SER A 156 -12.04 11.62 -12.80
C SER A 156 -12.58 12.96 -12.32
N GLU A 157 -11.76 14.00 -12.35
CA GLU A 157 -12.22 15.40 -12.22
C GLU A 157 -13.46 15.62 -13.12
N GLY A 158 -14.64 15.80 -12.52
CA GLY A 158 -15.86 16.17 -13.25
C GLY A 158 -17.17 15.52 -12.78
N ASP A 159 -17.14 14.42 -12.01
CA ASP A 159 -18.38 13.76 -11.58
C ASP A 159 -19.08 14.49 -10.42
N ASP A 160 -18.32 15.23 -9.60
CA ASP A 160 -18.74 16.26 -8.64
C ASP A 160 -17.47 16.87 -8.01
N ASP A 161 -17.48 18.15 -7.60
CA ASP A 161 -16.36 18.93 -7.01
C ASP A 161 -15.78 18.35 -5.69
N LYS A 162 -16.17 17.11 -5.33
CA LYS A 162 -15.89 16.42 -4.07
C LYS A 162 -15.36 14.99 -4.23
N THR A 163 -15.25 14.47 -5.45
CA THR A 163 -14.75 13.11 -5.66
C THR A 163 -13.23 13.13 -5.75
N GLN A 164 -12.55 12.52 -4.78
CA GLN A 164 -11.09 12.35 -4.80
C GLN A 164 -10.66 11.47 -5.98
N ASP A 165 -9.45 11.67 -6.48
CA ASP A 165 -8.86 10.75 -7.47
C ASP A 165 -8.64 9.35 -6.89
N SER A 166 -8.56 8.36 -7.77
CA SER A 166 -8.30 6.98 -7.38
C SER A 166 -6.91 6.79 -6.78
N LEU A 167 -6.81 6.00 -5.71
CA LEU A 167 -5.51 5.53 -5.20
C LEU A 167 -4.96 4.31 -5.97
N ILE A 168 -5.68 3.80 -6.96
CA ILE A 168 -5.25 2.69 -7.80
C ILE A 168 -4.55 3.23 -9.05
N HIS A 169 -3.32 2.78 -9.29
CA HIS A 169 -2.55 3.14 -10.48
C HIS A 169 -2.39 1.96 -11.43
N SER A 170 -2.05 2.25 -12.69
CA SER A 170 -1.71 1.22 -13.68
C SER A 170 -0.20 0.95 -13.72
N TRP A 171 0.18 -0.29 -14.02
CA TRP A 171 1.57 -0.69 -14.33
C TRP A 171 2.16 -0.05 -15.59
N SER A 172 1.38 0.72 -16.36
CA SER A 172 1.85 1.48 -17.52
C SER A 172 2.77 2.67 -17.19
N GLY A 173 2.94 2.99 -15.91
CA GLY A 173 3.86 4.02 -15.41
C GLY A 173 5.35 3.73 -15.67
N THR A 174 6.17 4.78 -15.64
CA THR A 174 7.63 4.64 -15.77
C THR A 174 8.26 4.23 -14.42
N ARG A 175 9.45 3.63 -14.43
CA ARG A 175 10.21 3.36 -13.20
C ARG A 175 10.38 4.61 -12.31
N VAL A 176 10.56 5.78 -12.92
CA VAL A 176 10.73 7.05 -12.18
C VAL A 176 9.44 7.47 -11.50
N PHE A 177 8.29 7.23 -12.12
CA PHE A 177 6.98 7.45 -11.48
C PHE A 177 6.87 6.59 -10.22
N PHE A 178 7.05 5.27 -10.32
CA PHE A 178 6.97 4.38 -9.17
C PHE A 178 8.00 4.70 -8.07
N GLU A 179 9.24 5.07 -8.44
CA GLU A 179 10.27 5.49 -7.49
C GLU A 179 9.84 6.74 -6.70
N ARG A 180 9.28 7.75 -7.38
CA ARG A 180 8.81 8.99 -6.74
C ARG A 180 7.60 8.74 -5.86
N THR A 181 6.60 8.02 -6.37
CA THR A 181 5.39 7.68 -5.62
C THR A 181 5.71 6.83 -4.38
N ALA A 182 6.56 5.80 -4.51
CA ALA A 182 6.96 4.99 -3.37
C ALA A 182 7.78 5.78 -2.32
N SER A 183 8.49 6.85 -2.75
CA SER A 183 9.21 7.75 -1.85
C SER A 183 8.29 8.79 -1.20
N LEU A 184 7.16 9.13 -1.84
CA LEU A 184 6.10 9.96 -1.29
C LEU A 184 5.34 9.23 -0.17
N LEU A 185 5.25 7.90 -0.25
CA LEU A 185 4.44 7.04 0.62
C LEU A 185 5.28 6.36 1.73
N ASN A 186 5.63 7.09 2.79
CA ASN A 186 6.43 6.56 3.90
C ASN A 186 5.55 5.98 5.04
N GLY A 187 5.13 4.73 4.89
CA GLY A 187 4.22 4.07 5.83
C GLY A 187 2.79 3.97 5.30
N ILE A 188 2.56 4.33 4.04
CA ILE A 188 1.28 4.22 3.33
C ILE A 188 1.49 3.25 2.14
N PRO A 189 0.54 2.33 1.87
CA PRO A 189 0.67 1.38 0.76
C PRO A 189 0.59 2.05 -0.61
N LEU A 190 1.16 1.39 -1.61
CA LEU A 190 1.02 1.73 -3.02
C LEU A 190 0.17 0.67 -3.70
N PHE A 191 -0.87 1.08 -4.44
CA PHE A 191 -1.78 0.15 -5.12
C PHE A 191 -1.61 0.25 -6.64
N VAL A 192 -1.38 -0.89 -7.29
CA VAL A 192 -1.15 -0.94 -8.73
C VAL A 192 -1.89 -2.11 -9.36
N ASP A 193 -2.86 -1.84 -10.22
CA ASP A 193 -3.66 -2.88 -10.86
C ASP A 193 -3.08 -3.34 -12.20
N ASP A 194 -3.20 -4.64 -12.43
CA ASP A 194 -2.94 -5.39 -13.65
C ASP A 194 -1.53 -5.22 -14.24
N THR A 195 -0.63 -6.14 -13.85
CA THR A 195 0.75 -6.23 -14.37
C THR A 195 0.81 -6.37 -15.90
N LYS A 196 -0.24 -6.83 -16.60
CA LYS A 196 -0.27 -6.88 -18.07
C LYS A 196 -0.14 -5.50 -18.71
N THR A 197 -0.52 -4.44 -18.00
CA THR A 197 -0.35 -3.07 -18.47
C THR A 197 1.12 -2.61 -18.42
N CYS A 198 2.01 -3.39 -17.79
CA CYS A 198 3.44 -3.17 -17.81
C CYS A 198 4.04 -3.52 -19.17
N LYS A 199 4.62 -2.54 -19.85
CA LYS A 199 5.23 -2.74 -21.17
C LYS A 199 6.56 -3.50 -21.14
N ASN A 200 7.23 -3.58 -19.99
CA ASN A 200 8.57 -4.16 -19.87
C ASN A 200 8.71 -4.98 -18.57
N PRO A 201 8.86 -6.32 -18.66
CA PRO A 201 9.06 -7.19 -17.50
C PRO A 201 10.27 -6.81 -16.62
N GLN A 202 11.34 -6.25 -17.21
CA GLN A 202 12.49 -5.79 -16.42
C GLN A 202 12.13 -4.59 -15.53
N THR A 203 11.24 -3.72 -16.00
CA THR A 203 10.75 -2.59 -15.19
C THR A 203 9.96 -3.10 -13.99
N LEU A 204 9.11 -4.12 -14.19
CA LEU A 204 8.40 -4.80 -13.12
C LEU A 204 9.37 -5.36 -12.07
N ALA A 205 10.35 -6.19 -12.48
CA ALA A 205 11.36 -6.75 -11.57
C ALA A 205 12.16 -5.66 -10.81
N ASP A 206 12.57 -4.59 -11.50
CA ASP A 206 13.27 -3.45 -10.90
C ASP A 206 12.43 -2.76 -9.81
N ILE A 207 11.12 -2.61 -10.02
CA ILE A 207 10.19 -1.99 -9.07
C ILE A 207 10.01 -2.90 -7.85
N LEU A 208 9.74 -4.19 -8.05
CA LEU A 208 9.62 -5.18 -6.96
C LEU A 208 10.87 -5.19 -6.07
N TYR A 209 12.06 -5.18 -6.70
CA TYR A 209 13.34 -5.14 -6.00
C TYR A 209 13.53 -3.82 -5.22
N MET A 210 13.19 -2.67 -5.83
CA MET A 210 13.27 -1.35 -5.19
C MET A 210 12.40 -1.27 -3.94
N ILE A 211 11.15 -1.72 -4.01
CA ILE A 211 10.22 -1.73 -2.87
C ILE A 211 10.81 -2.54 -1.71
N GLY A 212 11.26 -3.76 -1.99
CA GLY A 212 11.81 -4.63 -0.93
C GLY A 212 13.19 -4.22 -0.40
N ASN A 213 13.92 -3.38 -1.13
CA ASN A 213 15.17 -2.78 -0.64
C ASN A 213 14.95 -1.51 0.20
N GLY A 214 13.80 -0.86 0.06
CA GLY A 214 13.43 0.31 0.83
C GLY A 214 14.29 1.55 0.55
N ARG A 215 14.90 1.65 -0.64
CA ARG A 215 15.73 2.79 -1.03
C ARG A 215 15.52 3.17 -2.49
N ALA A 216 15.37 4.46 -2.73
CA ALA A 216 15.43 5.04 -4.06
C ALA A 216 16.85 4.92 -4.65
N LYS A 217 16.99 5.15 -5.96
CA LYS A 217 18.30 5.11 -6.61
C LYS A 217 19.09 6.36 -6.24
N GLY A 218 20.32 6.18 -5.77
CA GLY A 218 21.24 7.30 -5.54
C GLY A 218 21.54 8.04 -6.85
N ARG A 219 21.54 9.37 -6.80
CA ARG A 219 21.83 10.24 -7.95
C ARG A 219 22.98 11.17 -7.59
N GLY A 220 23.85 11.42 -8.56
CA GLY A 220 24.82 12.50 -8.49
C GLY A 220 24.19 13.78 -9.03
N ASN A 221 24.63 14.92 -8.53
CA ASN A 221 24.29 16.24 -9.06
C ASN A 221 25.58 17.02 -9.36
N ILE A 222 25.45 18.20 -9.98
CA ILE A 222 26.60 19.03 -10.37
C ILE A 222 27.47 19.41 -9.15
N THR A 223 26.89 19.44 -7.94
CA THR A 223 27.56 19.84 -6.71
C THR A 223 27.93 18.66 -5.79
N GLY A 224 27.78 17.40 -6.23
CA GLY A 224 28.07 16.21 -5.43
C GLY A 224 27.03 15.09 -5.58
N ILE A 225 26.47 14.64 -4.45
CA ILE A 225 25.50 13.55 -4.38
C ILE A 225 24.16 14.05 -3.81
N ASP A 226 23.06 13.60 -4.41
CA ASP A 226 21.71 13.86 -3.91
C ASP A 226 21.40 13.00 -2.69
N GLN A 227 20.52 13.51 -1.82
CA GLN A 227 19.97 12.73 -0.73
C GLN A 227 19.11 11.58 -1.31
N THR A 228 19.46 10.35 -0.96
CA THR A 228 18.67 9.18 -1.36
C THR A 228 17.42 9.07 -0.48
N LYS A 229 16.23 9.10 -1.10
CA LYS A 229 14.96 8.93 -0.37
C LYS A 229 14.82 7.48 0.12
N SER A 230 14.33 7.31 1.35
CA SER A 230 13.93 6.01 1.87
C SER A 230 12.55 5.63 1.34
N ILE A 231 12.38 4.37 0.96
CA ILE A 231 11.09 3.81 0.56
C ILE A 231 10.62 2.89 1.69
N ARG A 232 9.41 3.09 2.17
CA ARG A 232 8.81 2.26 3.20
C ARG A 232 7.32 2.11 2.92
N THR A 233 7.01 1.28 1.93
CA THR A 233 5.65 1.03 1.48
C THR A 233 5.48 -0.47 1.22
N ILE A 234 4.24 -0.94 1.28
CA ILE A 234 3.84 -2.24 0.76
C ILE A 234 3.18 -1.97 -0.58
N LEU A 235 3.70 -2.62 -1.63
CA LEU A 235 3.06 -2.59 -2.94
C LEU A 235 1.98 -3.66 -2.98
N LEU A 236 0.74 -3.27 -3.18
CA LEU A 236 -0.36 -4.18 -3.45
C LEU A 236 -0.62 -4.20 -4.96
N SER A 237 -0.56 -5.38 -5.54
CA SER A 237 -0.60 -5.58 -6.99
C SER A 237 -1.61 -6.65 -7.38
N THR A 238 -2.06 -6.61 -8.62
CA THR A 238 -2.76 -7.74 -9.26
C THR A 238 -2.04 -8.19 -10.52
N ALA A 239 -2.03 -9.50 -10.74
CA ALA A 239 -1.40 -10.10 -11.90
C ALA A 239 -2.23 -11.23 -12.47
N GLU A 240 -2.19 -11.40 -13.79
CA GLU A 240 -2.77 -12.58 -14.42
C GLU A 240 -1.83 -13.77 -14.48
N THR A 241 -0.56 -13.47 -14.71
CA THR A 241 0.54 -14.42 -14.66
C THR A 241 1.40 -14.03 -13.47
N PRO A 242 1.75 -14.99 -12.59
CA PRO A 242 2.68 -14.78 -11.49
C PRO A 242 3.90 -13.91 -11.86
N SER A 243 4.08 -12.77 -11.21
CA SER A 243 5.23 -11.88 -11.45
C SER A 243 6.55 -12.52 -11.05
N ILE A 244 6.53 -13.55 -10.20
CA ILE A 244 7.72 -14.33 -9.87
C ILE A 244 8.42 -14.89 -11.12
N LEU A 245 7.66 -15.20 -12.18
CA LEU A 245 8.15 -15.69 -13.48
C LEU A 245 8.95 -14.64 -14.25
N ALA A 246 8.64 -13.36 -14.05
CA ALA A 246 9.38 -12.24 -14.63
C ALA A 246 10.69 -11.94 -13.87
N THR A 247 10.95 -12.61 -12.74
CA THR A 247 12.13 -12.38 -11.89
C THR A 247 13.16 -13.50 -12.03
N HIS A 248 14.43 -13.13 -12.21
CA HIS A 248 15.53 -14.07 -12.43
C HIS A 248 16.45 -14.25 -11.21
N ASP A 249 16.27 -13.48 -10.14
CA ASP A 249 17.11 -13.55 -8.94
C ASP A 249 16.28 -13.86 -7.67
N GLY A 250 16.84 -14.71 -6.79
CA GLY A 250 16.21 -15.07 -5.51
C GLY A 250 16.11 -13.90 -4.52
N GLY A 251 16.78 -12.77 -4.79
CA GLY A 251 16.62 -11.54 -4.03
C GLY A 251 15.23 -10.95 -4.25
N THR A 252 14.83 -10.73 -5.50
CA THR A 252 13.50 -10.19 -5.84
C THR A 252 12.38 -11.13 -5.41
N ARG A 253 12.54 -12.45 -5.61
CA ARG A 253 11.55 -13.46 -5.16
C ARG A 253 11.28 -13.41 -3.65
N GLY A 254 12.32 -13.19 -2.84
CA GLY A 254 12.19 -13.06 -1.38
C GLY A 254 11.55 -11.75 -0.90
N ARG A 255 10.99 -10.94 -1.82
CA ARG A 255 10.31 -9.65 -1.57
C ARG A 255 8.90 -9.61 -2.18
N LEU A 256 8.46 -10.71 -2.82
CA LEU A 256 7.16 -10.86 -3.46
C LEU A 256 6.39 -11.97 -2.73
N LEU A 257 5.34 -11.59 -1.99
CA LEU A 257 4.36 -12.49 -1.43
C LEU A 257 3.23 -12.60 -2.44
N GLU A 258 3.30 -13.62 -3.26
CA GLU A 258 2.35 -13.89 -4.34
C GLU A 258 1.26 -14.84 -3.84
N VAL A 259 0.01 -14.50 -4.09
CA VAL A 259 -1.17 -15.28 -3.70
C VAL A 259 -1.93 -15.65 -4.95
N THR A 260 -1.84 -16.92 -5.34
CA THR A 260 -2.43 -17.46 -6.58
C THR A 260 -3.80 -18.10 -6.41
N VAL A 261 -4.36 -18.01 -5.22
CA VAL A 261 -5.72 -18.44 -4.93
C VAL A 261 -6.69 -17.40 -5.48
N ASP A 262 -7.77 -17.86 -6.12
CA ASP A 262 -8.85 -16.97 -6.53
C ASP A 262 -9.34 -16.14 -5.31
N PRO A 263 -9.42 -14.80 -5.41
CA PRO A 263 -9.71 -13.92 -4.27
C PRO A 263 -10.94 -14.31 -3.44
N PHE A 264 -11.99 -14.80 -4.09
CA PHE A 264 -13.25 -15.23 -3.46
C PHE A 264 -13.28 -16.74 -3.16
N THR A 265 -12.11 -17.39 -3.01
CA THR A 265 -12.04 -18.75 -2.48
C THR A 265 -12.15 -18.70 -0.96
N PRO A 266 -13.18 -19.31 -0.37
CA PRO A 266 -13.36 -19.29 1.08
C PRO A 266 -12.28 -20.13 1.77
N LYS A 267 -12.02 -19.82 3.04
CA LYS A 267 -11.19 -20.71 3.86
C LYS A 267 -11.86 -22.07 4.02
N LYS A 268 -11.04 -23.12 4.20
CA LYS A 268 -11.50 -24.48 4.50
C LYS A 268 -12.51 -24.47 5.65
N GLY A 269 -13.66 -25.10 5.44
CA GLY A 269 -14.70 -25.29 6.46
C GLY A 269 -15.78 -24.20 6.47
N ASP A 270 -15.61 -23.12 5.71
CA ASP A 270 -16.57 -22.01 5.61
C ASP A 270 -17.31 -21.99 4.26
N GLU A 271 -17.17 -23.04 3.44
CA GLU A 271 -17.68 -23.07 2.07
C GLU A 271 -19.20 -22.86 1.98
N ILE A 272 -19.95 -23.29 3.01
CA ILE A 272 -21.41 -23.12 3.11
C ILE A 272 -21.78 -21.68 3.44
N PHE A 273 -20.94 -20.95 4.18
CA PHE A 273 -21.21 -19.59 4.66
C PHE A 273 -20.68 -18.51 3.71
N ALA A 274 -19.86 -18.90 2.73
CA ALA A 274 -19.12 -17.99 1.86
C ALA A 274 -19.37 -18.28 0.38
N ILE A 275 -20.62 -18.60 0.04
CA ILE A 275 -21.09 -18.62 -1.36
C ILE A 275 -21.26 -17.17 -1.79
N ILE A 276 -20.47 -16.75 -2.77
CA ILE A 276 -20.61 -15.42 -3.37
C ILE A 276 -20.73 -15.54 -4.89
N ASP A 277 -21.76 -14.93 -5.46
CA ASP A 277 -21.93 -14.86 -6.91
C ASP A 277 -21.42 -13.54 -7.51
N GLY A 278 -21.44 -13.42 -8.84
CA GLY A 278 -20.96 -12.23 -9.53
C GLY A 278 -21.73 -10.94 -9.17
N ARG A 279 -23.02 -11.04 -8.86
CA ARG A 279 -23.83 -9.89 -8.48
C ARG A 279 -23.46 -9.42 -7.08
N GLU A 280 -23.24 -10.34 -6.15
CA GLU A 280 -22.78 -10.00 -4.81
C GLU A 280 -21.37 -9.37 -4.83
N VAL A 281 -20.50 -9.81 -5.74
CA VAL A 281 -19.20 -9.15 -5.99
C VAL A 281 -19.40 -7.73 -6.52
N ASP A 282 -20.34 -7.50 -7.44
CA ASP A 282 -20.66 -6.15 -7.94
C ASP A 282 -21.21 -5.25 -6.81
N ASP A 283 -22.12 -5.77 -5.98
CA ASP A 283 -22.67 -5.06 -4.82
C ASP A 283 -21.57 -4.69 -3.81
N LEU A 284 -20.59 -5.57 -3.58
CA LEU A 284 -19.41 -5.26 -2.77
C LEU A 284 -18.57 -4.12 -3.38
N ASN A 285 -18.37 -4.14 -4.70
CA ASN A 285 -17.63 -3.05 -5.38
C ASN A 285 -18.35 -1.71 -5.22
N PHE A 286 -19.67 -1.65 -5.38
CA PHE A 286 -20.41 -0.41 -5.17
C PHE A 286 -20.33 0.06 -3.71
N ALA A 287 -20.55 -0.85 -2.76
CA ALA A 287 -20.55 -0.51 -1.35
C ALA A 287 -19.18 0.03 -0.88
N VAL A 288 -18.08 -0.52 -1.39
CA VAL A 288 -16.73 -0.05 -1.05
C VAL A 288 -16.36 1.27 -1.74
N GLN A 289 -16.93 1.56 -2.92
CA GLN A 289 -16.77 2.86 -3.59
C GLN A 289 -17.59 3.99 -2.95
N ASP A 290 -18.58 3.63 -2.12
CA ASP A 290 -19.37 4.60 -1.35
C ASP A 290 -18.92 4.72 0.11
N ASN A 291 -18.09 3.80 0.61
CA ASN A 291 -17.60 3.81 1.99
C ASN A 291 -16.11 3.47 1.99
N TYR A 292 -15.24 4.46 2.23
CA TYR A 292 -13.78 4.26 2.21
C TYR A 292 -13.04 5.33 3.02
N GLY A 293 -11.74 5.13 3.24
CA GLY A 293 -10.81 6.07 3.86
C GLY A 293 -10.87 6.14 5.39
N TRP A 294 -11.68 5.28 6.01
CA TRP A 294 -11.91 5.32 7.46
C TRP A 294 -10.89 4.51 8.26
N ALA A 295 -10.55 3.30 7.81
CA ALA A 295 -9.82 2.33 8.63
C ALA A 295 -8.34 2.67 8.82
N GLY A 296 -7.67 3.21 7.79
CA GLY A 296 -6.27 3.62 7.85
C GLY A 296 -6.01 4.65 8.96
N PRO A 297 -6.73 5.80 8.97
CA PRO A 297 -6.64 6.79 10.04
C PRO A 297 -6.89 6.22 11.44
N VAL A 298 -7.96 5.43 11.62
CA VAL A 298 -8.28 4.81 12.93
C VAL A 298 -7.16 3.88 13.39
N PHE A 299 -6.59 3.08 12.48
CA PHE A 299 -5.50 2.18 12.80
C PHE A 299 -4.20 2.93 13.14
N VAL A 300 -3.90 4.02 12.43
CA VAL A 300 -2.75 4.89 12.73
C VAL A 300 -2.89 5.52 14.12
N ASP A 301 -4.07 6.06 14.45
CA ASP A 301 -4.33 6.61 15.78
C ASP A 301 -4.17 5.56 16.88
N TYR A 302 -4.64 4.33 16.64
CA TYR A 302 -4.44 3.20 17.55
C TYR A 302 -2.95 2.88 17.75
N ILE A 303 -2.17 2.81 16.66
CA ILE A 303 -0.72 2.56 16.73
C ILE A 303 -0.01 3.63 17.57
N LEU A 304 -0.32 4.90 17.32
CA LEU A 304 0.29 6.05 17.99
C LEU A 304 -0.08 6.09 19.48
N ALA A 305 -1.35 5.85 19.82
CA ALA A 305 -1.81 5.79 21.21
C ALA A 305 -1.18 4.64 22.01
N ASN A 306 -0.67 3.61 21.32
CA ASN A 306 -0.07 2.42 21.92
C ASN A 306 1.46 2.36 21.76
N GLU A 307 2.15 3.50 21.63
CA GLU A 307 3.62 3.57 21.47
C GLU A 307 4.39 2.70 22.49
N LYS A 308 3.94 2.70 23.75
CA LYS A 308 4.52 1.91 24.84
C LYS A 308 4.54 0.38 24.57
N ASN A 309 3.64 -0.12 23.72
CA ASN A 309 3.50 -1.55 23.41
C ASN A 309 4.35 -1.97 22.19
N TRP A 310 4.93 -1.02 21.45
CA TRP A 310 5.71 -1.32 20.24
C TRP A 310 6.84 -2.35 20.45
N PRO A 311 7.61 -2.33 21.57
CA PRO A 311 8.63 -3.35 21.82
C PRO A 311 8.06 -4.76 21.98
N ASP A 312 6.84 -4.89 22.50
CA ASP A 312 6.17 -6.18 22.65
C ASP A 312 5.61 -6.67 21.31
N TRP A 313 5.07 -5.76 20.49
CA TRP A 313 4.68 -6.10 19.12
C TRP A 313 5.88 -6.57 18.28
N GLN A 314 7.06 -5.96 18.45
CA GLN A 314 8.28 -6.44 17.82
C GLN A 314 8.67 -7.86 18.28
N ARG A 315 8.45 -8.19 19.55
CA ARG A 315 8.75 -9.51 20.12
C ARG A 315 7.80 -10.56 19.56
N GLU A 316 6.50 -10.28 19.62
CA GLU A 316 5.44 -11.13 19.08
C GLU A 316 5.66 -11.38 17.58
N TRP A 317 5.95 -10.34 16.81
CA TRP A 317 6.25 -10.48 15.38
C TRP A 317 7.44 -11.41 15.11
N ARG A 318 8.51 -11.36 15.91
CA ARG A 318 9.65 -12.28 15.77
C ARG A 318 9.27 -13.72 16.08
N GLU A 319 8.39 -13.93 17.05
CA GLU A 319 7.89 -15.26 17.40
C GLU A 319 7.05 -15.84 16.24
N ILE A 320 6.11 -15.05 15.70
CA ILE A 320 5.29 -15.43 14.54
C ILE A 320 6.18 -15.68 13.31
N GLN A 321 7.17 -14.82 13.05
CA GLN A 321 8.14 -15.02 11.97
C GLN A 321 8.85 -16.38 12.13
N GLY A 322 9.26 -16.72 13.34
CA GLY A 322 9.90 -18.01 13.64
C GLY A 322 9.00 -19.20 13.31
N GLN A 323 7.69 -19.08 13.59
CA GLN A 323 6.71 -20.12 13.28
C GLN A 323 6.56 -20.35 11.76
N PHE A 324 6.37 -19.27 10.98
CA PHE A 324 6.27 -19.38 9.52
C PHE A 324 7.57 -19.89 8.88
N ALA A 325 8.73 -19.42 9.35
CA ALA A 325 10.02 -19.90 8.88
C ALA A 325 10.24 -21.39 9.17
N TYR A 326 9.84 -21.85 10.36
CA TYR A 326 9.91 -23.25 10.73
C TYR A 326 8.99 -24.13 9.88
N SER A 327 7.73 -23.73 9.67
CA SER A 327 6.79 -24.44 8.80
C SER A 327 7.36 -24.59 7.39
N ALA A 328 7.86 -23.50 6.80
CA ALA A 328 8.44 -23.55 5.47
C ALA A 328 9.62 -24.53 5.37
N SER A 329 10.46 -24.62 6.41
CA SER A 329 11.60 -25.56 6.40
C SER A 329 11.19 -27.03 6.45
N ASN A 330 10.07 -27.36 7.11
CA ASN A 330 9.57 -28.74 7.20
C ASN A 330 8.87 -29.18 5.91
N ASP A 331 8.27 -28.24 5.17
CA ASP A 331 7.51 -28.52 3.94
C ASP A 331 8.40 -28.55 2.68
N GLY A 332 9.73 -28.64 2.84
CA GLY A 332 10.68 -28.61 1.73
C GLY A 332 10.90 -27.22 1.12
N GLY A 333 10.50 -26.16 1.83
CA GLY A 333 10.59 -24.77 1.39
C GLY A 333 12.02 -24.27 1.18
N SER A 334 12.16 -23.26 0.32
CA SER A 334 13.44 -22.73 -0.12
C SER A 334 13.96 -21.61 0.78
N GLU A 335 15.22 -21.17 0.59
CA GLU A 335 15.75 -19.96 1.26
C GLU A 335 14.89 -18.71 1.00
N VAL A 336 14.11 -18.70 -0.09
CA VAL A 336 13.16 -17.63 -0.42
C VAL A 336 11.99 -17.63 0.57
N SER A 337 11.43 -18.80 0.88
CA SER A 337 10.32 -18.96 1.82
C SER A 337 10.67 -18.42 3.22
N GLY A 338 11.91 -18.66 3.68
CA GLY A 338 12.40 -18.08 4.94
C GLY A 338 12.44 -16.56 4.97
N ARG A 339 12.64 -15.90 3.80
CA ARG A 339 12.60 -14.43 3.68
C ARG A 339 11.17 -13.89 3.67
N LEU A 340 10.20 -14.67 3.16
CA LEU A 340 8.78 -14.31 3.11
C LEU A 340 8.10 -14.42 4.48
N ALA A 341 8.60 -15.27 5.38
CA ALA A 341 8.02 -15.51 6.71
C ALA A 341 7.83 -14.22 7.53
N LYS A 342 8.74 -13.25 7.34
CA LYS A 342 8.70 -11.95 8.04
C LYS A 342 7.53 -11.07 7.57
N TYR A 343 7.07 -11.25 6.32
CA TYR A 343 5.93 -10.55 5.74
C TYR A 343 4.62 -11.24 6.12
N ALA A 344 4.59 -12.57 6.12
CA ALA A 344 3.47 -13.35 6.68
C ALA A 344 3.23 -12.94 8.15
N ALA A 345 4.29 -12.88 8.96
CA ALA A 345 4.20 -12.44 10.34
C ALA A 345 3.71 -10.98 10.49
N LEU A 346 4.07 -10.07 9.58
CA LEU A 346 3.53 -8.71 9.56
C LEU A 346 2.02 -8.72 9.30
N ILE A 347 1.55 -9.52 8.35
CA ILE A 347 0.13 -9.62 8.01
C ILE A 347 -0.65 -10.20 9.21
N THR A 348 -0.13 -11.25 9.87
CA THR A 348 -0.73 -11.86 11.06
C THR A 348 -0.87 -10.86 12.21
N ILE A 349 0.23 -10.21 12.62
CA ILE A 349 0.17 -9.24 13.73
C ILE A 349 -0.71 -8.03 13.37
N THR A 350 -0.72 -7.61 12.11
CA THR A 350 -1.62 -6.54 11.66
C THR A 350 -3.08 -6.94 11.82
N GLY A 351 -3.46 -8.15 11.41
CA GLY A 351 -4.83 -8.63 11.56
C GLY A 351 -5.28 -8.62 13.01
N ARG A 352 -4.46 -9.13 13.94
CA ARG A 352 -4.75 -9.07 15.38
C ARG A 352 -4.95 -7.63 15.87
N LEU A 353 -4.00 -6.74 15.56
CA LEU A 353 -4.07 -5.34 15.99
C LEU A 353 -5.26 -4.61 15.36
N ALA A 354 -5.61 -4.92 14.11
CA ALA A 354 -6.73 -4.33 13.40
C ALA A 354 -8.07 -4.70 14.06
N HIS A 355 -8.23 -5.94 14.52
CA HIS A 355 -9.43 -6.34 15.27
C HIS A 355 -9.62 -5.51 16.54
N GLU A 356 -8.54 -5.26 17.29
CA GLU A 356 -8.56 -4.40 18.48
C GLU A 356 -8.84 -2.93 18.14
N ALA A 357 -8.19 -2.41 17.09
CA ALA A 357 -8.27 -1.01 16.71
C ALA A 357 -9.60 -0.61 16.06
N LEU A 358 -10.12 -1.48 15.19
CA LEU A 358 -11.30 -1.21 14.35
C LEU A 358 -12.60 -1.71 14.98
N GLY A 359 -12.50 -2.51 16.05
CA GLY A 359 -13.67 -3.05 16.76
C GLY A 359 -14.48 -4.00 15.87
N PHE A 360 -13.81 -4.92 15.17
CA PHE A 360 -14.49 -5.96 14.40
C PHE A 360 -15.23 -6.91 15.35
N GLU A 361 -16.51 -7.18 15.04
CA GLU A 361 -17.39 -7.98 15.90
C GLU A 361 -17.20 -9.50 15.72
N TRP A 362 -16.38 -9.91 14.75
CA TRP A 362 -16.08 -11.31 14.48
C TRP A 362 -14.70 -11.71 15.00
N ASP A 363 -14.54 -13.01 15.26
CA ASP A 363 -13.28 -13.57 15.72
C ASP A 363 -12.17 -13.42 14.68
N TYR A 364 -10.98 -13.04 15.15
CA TYR A 364 -9.80 -12.98 14.29
C TYR A 364 -9.41 -14.36 13.80
N ASN A 365 -9.36 -14.49 12.47
CA ASN A 365 -8.86 -15.65 11.78
C ASN A 365 -7.68 -15.21 10.93
N ASP A 366 -6.50 -15.77 11.17
CA ASP A 366 -5.30 -15.39 10.44
C ASP A 366 -5.35 -15.90 8.99
N PRO A 367 -5.44 -15.02 7.97
CA PRO A 367 -5.45 -15.45 6.58
C PRO A 367 -4.15 -16.16 6.19
N MET A 368 -3.01 -15.80 6.81
CA MET A 368 -1.73 -16.41 6.47
C MET A 368 -1.66 -17.88 6.85
N MET A 369 -2.41 -18.35 7.84
CA MET A 369 -2.49 -19.78 8.15
C MET A 369 -3.06 -20.61 6.99
N HIS A 370 -3.90 -20.00 6.15
CA HIS A 370 -4.47 -20.65 4.96
C HIS A 370 -3.61 -20.43 3.72
N LEU A 371 -3.04 -19.23 3.58
CA LEU A 371 -2.26 -18.86 2.39
C LEU A 371 -0.83 -19.39 2.43
N TRP A 372 -0.25 -19.58 3.60
CA TRP A 372 1.18 -19.90 3.74
C TRP A 372 1.62 -21.15 2.98
N PRO A 373 0.92 -22.30 3.05
CA PRO A 373 1.32 -23.49 2.29
C PRO A 373 1.41 -23.23 0.78
N ILE A 374 0.50 -22.39 0.26
CA ILE A 374 0.39 -22.05 -1.17
C ILE A 374 1.55 -21.15 -1.57
N VAL A 375 1.76 -20.05 -0.82
CA VAL A 375 2.88 -19.12 -1.01
C VAL A 375 4.23 -19.86 -0.98
N THR A 376 4.41 -20.80 -0.05
CA THR A 376 5.67 -21.54 0.07
C THR A 376 5.89 -22.51 -1.08
N ALA A 377 4.86 -23.20 -1.54
CA ALA A 377 4.96 -24.14 -2.66
C ALA A 377 5.41 -23.44 -3.95
N GLU A 378 4.83 -22.29 -4.26
CA GLU A 378 5.15 -21.52 -5.47
C GLU A 378 6.54 -20.91 -5.45
N SER A 379 6.98 -20.50 -4.26
CA SER A 379 8.34 -20.00 -4.07
C SER A 379 9.41 -21.08 -4.24
N ALA A 380 9.05 -22.37 -4.13
CA ALA A 380 9.95 -23.51 -4.28
C ALA A 380 10.04 -23.99 -5.74
N ASP A 381 8.94 -24.02 -6.49
CA ASP A 381 8.92 -24.34 -7.93
C ASP A 381 8.12 -23.31 -8.75
N PRO A 382 8.77 -22.22 -9.19
CA PRO A 382 8.10 -21.18 -9.96
C PRO A 382 7.72 -21.60 -11.38
N THR A 383 8.24 -22.72 -11.90
CA THR A 383 8.12 -23.10 -13.31
C THR A 383 6.98 -24.07 -13.63
N GLY A 384 6.32 -24.61 -12.59
CA GLY A 384 5.20 -25.55 -12.71
C GLY A 384 3.88 -24.88 -13.09
N GLU A 385 3.82 -24.20 -14.24
CA GLU A 385 2.65 -23.43 -14.71
C GLU A 385 1.39 -24.31 -14.95
N GLN A 386 1.57 -25.62 -15.09
CA GLN A 386 0.49 -26.59 -15.29
C GLN A 386 0.11 -27.35 -14.01
N ASP A 387 1.11 -27.75 -13.21
CA ASP A 387 0.88 -28.60 -12.04
C ASP A 387 0.38 -27.80 -10.83
N CYS A 388 0.74 -26.52 -10.68
CA CYS A 388 0.40 -25.74 -9.48
C CYS A 388 -1.07 -25.27 -9.43
N LEU A 389 -1.68 -24.95 -10.58
CA LEU A 389 -3.12 -24.67 -10.67
C LEU A 389 -3.97 -25.90 -10.34
N ASP A 390 -3.42 -27.09 -10.57
CA ASP A 390 -4.06 -28.36 -10.22
C ASP A 390 -3.69 -28.80 -8.79
N ILE A 391 -2.53 -28.44 -8.23
CA ILE A 391 -2.23 -28.60 -6.79
C ILE A 391 -3.14 -27.72 -5.92
N GLY A 392 -3.43 -26.48 -6.33
CA GLY A 392 -4.44 -25.66 -5.66
C GLY A 392 -5.82 -26.34 -5.60
N LYS A 393 -6.16 -27.12 -6.65
CA LYS A 393 -7.37 -27.95 -6.68
C LYS A 393 -7.23 -29.29 -5.97
N GLU A 394 -6.06 -29.93 -5.98
CA GLU A 394 -5.83 -31.21 -5.30
C GLU A 394 -5.75 -31.02 -3.79
N ILE A 395 -5.16 -29.91 -3.33
CA ILE A 395 -5.29 -29.45 -1.94
C ILE A 395 -6.77 -29.17 -1.68
N HIS A 396 -7.50 -28.44 -2.53
CA HIS A 396 -8.96 -28.25 -2.36
C HIS A 396 -9.74 -29.59 -2.28
N HIS A 397 -9.39 -30.60 -3.09
CA HIS A 397 -10.03 -31.92 -3.11
C HIS A 397 -9.64 -32.82 -1.93
N ALA A 398 -8.39 -32.78 -1.49
CA ALA A 398 -7.88 -33.51 -0.32
C ALA A 398 -8.30 -32.87 1.02
N VAL A 399 -8.87 -31.67 0.93
CA VAL A 399 -9.32 -30.86 2.06
C VAL A 399 -10.86 -30.92 2.21
N CYS A 400 -11.60 -31.11 1.12
CA CYS A 400 -13.06 -31.27 1.10
C CYS A 400 -13.54 -32.75 1.25
N HIS A 401 -12.63 -33.69 1.44
CA HIS A 401 -12.88 -35.06 1.90
C HIS A 401 -12.15 -35.29 3.24
#